data_AF-A0A533XT83-F1
#
_entry.id   AF-A0A533XT83-F1
#
_cell.length_a   1.000
_cell.length_b   1.000
_cell.length_c   1.000
_cell.angle_alpha   90.00
_cell.angle_beta   90.00
_cell.angle_gamma   90.00
#
_symmetry.space_group_name_H-M   'P 1'
#
loop_
_entity.id
_entity.type
_entity.pdbx_description
1 polymer ?
#
loop_
_entity_poly.entity_id
_entity_poly.type
_entity_poly.pdbx_seq_one_letter_code
_entity_poly.pdbx_strand_id
1 'polypeptide(L)'
;MMSRFRRFKNDLRTGWAKVRQGTAEARDRSLEEMELLRLKFQLNKVEDQIKEHLRAAGERAFQLIERKGSGVLEDKEIQDLFAKVDQLREEETRIRFEMDQIKERG
;
A
#
# COMPACT_ATOMS: atom_id res chain seq x y z
N MET A 1 42.33 -2.01 -42.69
CA MET A 1 41.25 -2.99 -42.37
C MET A 1 40.98 -3.15 -40.87
N MET A 2 41.97 -3.10 -39.97
CA MET A 2 41.79 -3.28 -38.51
C MET A 2 40.92 -2.22 -37.78
N SER A 3 40.85 -0.98 -38.28
CA SER A 3 40.13 0.13 -37.62
C SER A 3 38.60 -0.08 -37.57
N ARG A 4 38.00 -0.65 -38.63
CA ARG A 4 36.56 -0.91 -38.70
C ARG A 4 36.13 -2.04 -37.77
N PHE A 5 36.95 -3.09 -37.65
CA PHE A 5 36.68 -4.22 -36.77
C PHE A 5 36.80 -3.83 -35.28
N ARG A 6 37.75 -2.96 -34.95
CA ARG A 6 37.90 -2.41 -33.60
C ARG A 6 36.72 -1.51 -33.21
N ARG A 7 36.21 -0.68 -34.13
CA ARG A 7 34.97 0.08 -33.91
C ARG A 7 33.76 -0.83 -33.71
N PHE A 8 33.56 -1.79 -34.60
CA PHE A 8 32.44 -2.74 -34.50
C PHE A 8 32.43 -3.52 -33.17
N LYS A 9 33.59 -3.99 -32.70
CA LYS A 9 33.72 -4.65 -31.41
C LYS A 9 33.37 -3.72 -30.23
N ASN A 10 33.78 -2.45 -30.31
CA ASN A 10 33.45 -1.46 -29.28
C ASN A 10 31.96 -1.09 -29.29
N ASP A 11 31.35 -1.00 -30.46
CA ASP A 11 29.93 -0.70 -30.61
C ASP A 11 29.06 -1.84 -30.07
N LEU A 12 29.44 -3.10 -30.33
CA LEU A 12 28.79 -4.26 -29.73
C LEU A 12 28.91 -4.30 -28.21
N ARG A 13 30.09 -3.99 -27.66
CA ARG A 13 30.30 -3.95 -26.20
C ARG A 13 29.45 -2.86 -25.55
N THR A 14 29.38 -1.69 -26.18
CA THR A 14 28.56 -0.56 -25.73
C THR A 14 27.07 -0.88 -25.82
N GLY A 15 26.63 -1.49 -26.94
CA GLY A 15 25.25 -1.93 -27.13
C GLY A 15 24.83 -2.98 -26.09
N TRP A 16 25.69 -3.96 -25.82
CA TRP A 16 25.45 -4.96 -24.78
C TRP A 16 25.35 -4.35 -23.38
N ALA A 17 26.25 -3.41 -23.04
CA ALA A 17 26.20 -2.70 -21.77
C ALA A 17 24.90 -1.91 -21.62
N LYS A 18 24.43 -1.26 -22.70
CA LYS A 18 23.18 -0.49 -22.71
C LYS A 18 21.94 -1.39 -22.55
N VAL A 19 21.93 -2.56 -23.19
CA VAL A 19 20.86 -3.56 -23.00
C VAL A 19 20.86 -4.09 -21.56
N ARG A 20 22.04 -4.38 -21.00
CA ARG A 20 22.16 -4.82 -19.59
C ARG A 20 21.70 -3.74 -18.62
N GLN A 21 22.01 -2.48 -18.89
CA GLN A 21 21.56 -1.36 -18.08
C GLN A 21 20.04 -1.18 -18.18
N GLY A 22 19.48 -1.16 -19.39
CA GLY A 22 18.03 -1.02 -19.59
C GLY A 22 17.23 -2.20 -19.01
N THR A 23 17.80 -3.41 -19.01
CA THR A 23 17.18 -4.57 -18.33
C THR A 23 17.26 -4.49 -16.81
N ALA A 24 18.31 -3.88 -16.25
CA ALA A 24 18.39 -3.60 -14.81
C ALA A 24 17.37 -2.52 -14.41
N GLU A 25 17.31 -1.40 -15.14
CA GLU A 25 16.35 -0.31 -14.90
C GLU A 25 14.90 -0.78 -15.01
N ALA A 26 14.57 -1.62 -16.01
CA ALA A 26 13.23 -2.18 -16.17
C ALA A 26 12.87 -3.14 -15.02
N ARG A 27 13.83 -3.93 -14.53
CA ARG A 27 13.63 -4.80 -13.38
C ARG A 27 13.36 -3.99 -12.11
N ASP A 28 14.14 -2.94 -11.86
CA ASP A 28 13.99 -2.11 -10.68
C ASP A 28 12.61 -1.41 -10.67
N ARG A 29 12.19 -0.85 -11.80
CA ARG A 29 10.83 -0.28 -11.94
C ARG A 29 9.73 -1.31 -11.72
N SER A 30 9.88 -2.53 -12.23
CA SER A 30 8.87 -3.58 -12.04
C SER A 30 8.71 -4.00 -10.57
N LEU A 31 9.79 -3.91 -9.78
CA LEU A 31 9.75 -4.19 -8.35
C LEU A 31 9.02 -3.07 -7.59
N GLU A 32 9.28 -1.81 -7.93
CA GLU A 32 8.58 -0.64 -7.35
C GLU A 32 7.07 -0.67 -7.64
N GLU A 33 6.68 -1.01 -8.88
CA GLU A 33 5.26 -1.18 -9.24
C GLU A 33 4.59 -2.31 -8.46
N MET A 34 5.29 -3.44 -8.27
CA MET A 34 4.80 -4.55 -7.46
C MET A 34 4.64 -4.18 -5.99
N GLU A 35 5.60 -3.44 -5.43
CA GLU A 35 5.55 -2.96 -4.05
C GLU A 35 4.37 -2.00 -3.86
N LEU A 36 4.17 -1.06 -4.79
CA LEU A 36 3.01 -0.16 -4.79
C LEU A 36 1.68 -0.93 -4.89
N LEU A 37 1.62 -1.97 -5.72
CA LEU A 37 0.42 -2.80 -5.85
C LEU A 37 0.12 -3.57 -4.55
N ARG A 38 1.15 -4.10 -3.90
CA ARG A 38 1.04 -4.77 -2.60
C ARG A 38 0.50 -3.79 -1.54
N LEU A 39 1.05 -2.58 -1.45
CA LEU A 39 0.59 -1.57 -0.51
C LEU A 39 -0.86 -1.15 -0.79
N LYS A 40 -1.26 -0.98 -2.05
CA LYS A 40 -2.67 -0.73 -2.42
C LYS A 40 -3.61 -1.83 -1.93
N PHE A 41 -3.21 -3.09 -2.08
CA PHE A 41 -4.00 -4.21 -1.59
C PHE A 41 -4.12 -4.19 -0.05
N GLN A 42 -3.02 -3.91 0.65
CA GLN A 42 -3.02 -3.78 2.12
C GLN A 42 -3.91 -2.62 2.58
N LEU A 43 -3.84 -1.46 1.90
CA LEU A 43 -4.68 -0.30 2.17
C LEU A 43 -6.17 -0.65 2.04
N ASN A 44 -6.57 -1.26 0.94
CA ASN A 44 -7.96 -1.67 0.72
C ASN A 44 -8.45 -2.62 1.81
N LYS A 45 -7.60 -3.57 2.23
CA LYS A 45 -7.94 -4.51 3.30
C LYS A 45 -8.18 -3.78 4.64
N VAL A 46 -7.31 -2.84 5.00
CA VAL A 46 -7.45 -2.04 6.22
C VAL A 46 -8.71 -1.18 6.16
N GLU A 47 -8.97 -0.52 5.03
CA GLU A 47 -10.19 0.28 4.83
C GLU A 47 -11.47 -0.56 4.96
N ASP A 48 -11.47 -1.81 4.47
CA ASP A 48 -12.60 -2.71 4.61
C ASP A 48 -12.81 -3.18 6.06
N GLN A 49 -11.72 -3.44 6.80
CA GLN A 49 -11.80 -3.76 8.24
C GLN A 49 -12.35 -2.57 9.05
N ILE A 50 -11.96 -1.34 8.71
CA ILE A 50 -12.51 -0.13 9.34
C ILE A 50 -14.03 -0.05 9.11
N LYS A 51 -14.49 -0.27 7.86
CA LYS A 51 -15.93 -0.25 7.55
C LYS A 51 -16.69 -1.33 8.32
N GLU A 52 -16.12 -2.53 8.44
CA GLU A 52 -16.73 -3.64 9.19
C GLU A 52 -16.90 -3.29 10.68
N HIS A 53 -15.86 -2.76 11.33
CA HIS A 53 -15.93 -2.36 12.73
C HIS A 53 -16.89 -1.19 12.97
N LEU A 54 -16.91 -0.20 12.09
CA LEU A 54 -17.88 0.91 12.17
C LEU A 54 -19.32 0.41 11.97
N ARG A 55 -19.52 -0.54 11.07
CA ARG A 55 -20.83 -1.18 10.87
C ARG A 55 -21.27 -1.92 12.13
N ALA A 56 -20.39 -2.74 12.71
CA ALA A 56 -20.68 -3.47 13.95
C ALA A 56 -21.00 -2.51 15.11
N ALA A 57 -20.27 -1.39 15.22
CA ALA A 57 -20.52 -0.38 16.24
C ALA A 57 -21.90 0.29 16.04
N GLY A 58 -22.27 0.58 14.80
CA GLY A 58 -23.59 1.11 14.45
C GLY A 58 -24.72 0.13 14.76
N GLU A 59 -24.56 -1.15 14.41
CA GLU A 59 -25.53 -2.21 14.74
C GLU A 59 -25.71 -2.35 16.25
N ARG A 60 -24.61 -2.31 17.02
CA ARG A 60 -24.63 -2.36 18.49
C ARG A 60 -25.32 -1.13 19.08
N ALA A 61 -24.99 0.07 18.59
CA ALA A 61 -25.62 1.31 19.03
C ALA A 61 -27.13 1.29 18.79
N PHE A 62 -27.57 0.80 17.63
CA PHE A 62 -28.97 0.66 17.30
C PHE A 62 -29.71 -0.27 18.28
N GLN A 63 -29.13 -1.44 18.59
CA GLN A 63 -29.70 -2.38 19.58
C GLN A 63 -29.83 -1.77 20.98
N LEU A 64 -28.89 -0.93 21.40
CA LEU A 64 -28.93 -0.26 22.71
C LEU A 64 -30.03 0.81 22.77
N ILE A 65 -30.20 1.56 21.68
CA ILE A 65 -31.26 2.58 21.55
C ILE A 65 -32.65 1.94 21.58
N GLU A 66 -32.84 0.82 20.87
CA GLU A 66 -34.11 0.08 20.87
C GLU A 66 -34.52 -0.40 22.27
N ARG A 67 -33.56 -0.73 23.12
CA ARG A 67 -33.79 -1.21 24.49
C ARG A 67 -34.11 -0.09 25.50
N LYS A 68 -34.20 1.18 25.07
CA LYS A 68 -34.61 2.36 25.88
C LYS A 68 -33.94 2.48 27.27
N GLY A 69 -32.64 2.17 27.42
CA GLY A 69 -32.07 2.15 28.77
C GLY A 69 -30.55 2.20 28.94
N SER A 70 -29.75 2.35 27.89
CA SER A 70 -28.28 2.27 28.03
C SER A 70 -27.58 3.39 27.26
N GLY A 71 -26.59 4.03 27.89
CA GLY A 71 -25.74 5.02 27.24
C GLY A 71 -24.88 4.36 26.17
N VAL A 72 -25.14 4.69 24.89
CA VAL A 72 -24.38 4.17 23.73
C VAL A 72 -22.87 4.42 23.88
N LEU A 73 -22.48 5.55 24.49
CA LEU A 73 -21.08 5.95 24.67
C LEU A 73 -20.37 5.20 25.80
N GLU A 74 -21.12 4.62 26.73
CA GLU A 74 -20.60 3.88 27.89
C GLU A 74 -20.52 2.37 27.60
N ASP A 75 -21.08 1.92 26.47
CA ASP A 75 -21.02 0.53 26.07
C ASP A 75 -19.59 0.14 25.68
N LYS A 76 -19.03 -0.78 26.45
CA LYS A 76 -17.66 -1.26 26.29
C LYS A 76 -17.40 -1.86 24.91
N GLU A 77 -18.38 -2.54 24.32
CA GLU A 77 -18.21 -3.16 23.00
C GLU A 77 -18.08 -2.09 21.91
N ILE A 78 -18.86 -1.01 22.00
CA ILE A 78 -18.72 0.16 21.14
C ILE A 78 -17.35 0.84 21.32
N GLN A 79 -16.89 1.01 22.56
CA GLN A 79 -15.57 1.58 22.83
C GLN A 79 -14.44 0.72 22.27
N ASP A 80 -14.50 -0.60 22.45
CA ASP A 80 -13.52 -1.56 21.92
C ASP A 80 -13.51 -1.56 20.38
N LEU A 81 -14.68 -1.41 19.73
CA LEU A 81 -14.79 -1.29 18.28
C LEU A 81 -14.17 0.01 17.77
N PHE A 82 -14.40 1.14 18.44
CA PHE A 82 -13.76 2.41 18.08
C PHE A 82 -12.25 2.37 18.29
N ALA A 83 -11.77 1.77 19.39
CA ALA A 83 -10.33 1.61 19.62
C ALA A 83 -9.65 0.80 18.49
N LYS A 84 -10.31 -0.23 17.96
CA LYS A 84 -9.83 -0.98 16.78
C LYS A 84 -9.83 -0.13 15.52
N VAL A 85 -10.85 0.70 15.32
CA VAL A 85 -10.91 1.64 14.19
C VAL A 85 -9.74 2.62 14.27
N ASP A 86 -9.44 3.18 15.44
CA ASP A 86 -8.33 4.11 15.62
C ASP A 86 -6.98 3.46 15.30
N GLN A 87 -6.74 2.23 15.77
CA GLN A 87 -5.53 1.46 15.43
C GLN A 87 -5.41 1.21 13.92
N LEU A 88 -6.52 0.86 13.26
CA LEU A 88 -6.52 0.66 11.80
C LEU A 88 -6.33 1.97 11.03
N ARG A 89 -6.78 3.11 11.56
CA ARG A 89 -6.54 4.44 10.96
C ARG A 89 -5.07 4.85 11.03
N GLU A 90 -4.39 4.51 12.12
CA GLU A 90 -2.93 4.69 12.21
C GLU A 90 -2.20 3.83 11.17
N GLU A 91 -2.63 2.57 11.00
CA GLU A 91 -2.08 1.68 9.99
C GLU A 91 -2.38 2.16 8.55
N GLU A 92 -3.59 2.63 8.28
CA GLU A 92 -3.98 3.25 7.01
C GLU A 92 -3.06 4.43 6.67
N THR A 93 -2.83 5.31 7.65
CA THR A 93 -1.95 6.47 7.52
C THR A 93 -0.52 6.05 7.21
N ARG A 94 0.00 5.03 7.91
CA ARG A 94 1.33 4.48 7.66
C ARG A 94 1.46 3.92 6.24
N ILE A 95 0.49 3.13 5.78
CA ILE A 95 0.50 2.54 4.43
C ILE A 95 0.47 3.65 3.36
N ARG A 96 -0.37 4.67 3.53
CA ARG A 96 -0.42 5.82 2.62
C ARG A 96 0.93 6.54 2.55
N PHE A 97 1.57 6.75 3.70
CA PHE A 97 2.90 7.35 3.77
C PHE A 97 3.96 6.50 3.04
N GLU A 98 3.97 5.17 3.23
CA GLU A 98 4.87 4.26 2.51
C GLU A 98 4.64 4.32 0.99
N MET A 99 3.37 4.37 0.55
CA MET A 99 3.03 4.51 -0.88
C MET A 99 3.54 5.83 -1.47
N ASP A 100 3.44 6.93 -0.73
CA ASP A 100 3.91 8.23 -1.21
C ASP A 100 5.43 8.27 -1.29
N GLN A 101 6.16 7.63 -0.36
CA GLN A 101 7.61 7.48 -0.46
C GLN A 101 8.06 6.70 -1.71
N ILE A 102 7.32 5.69 -2.14
CA ILE A 102 7.65 4.94 -3.36
C ILE A 102 7.41 5.81 -4.60
N LYS A 103 6.30 6.56 -4.63
CA LYS A 103 6.01 7.48 -5.74
C LYS A 103 7.03 8.61 -5.86
N GLU A 104 7.64 9.05 -4.75
CA GLU A 104 8.70 10.07 -4.77
C GLU A 104 10.05 9.54 -5.25
N ARG A 105 10.26 8.21 -5.26
CA ARG A 105 11.51 7.56 -5.69
C ARG A 105 11.54 7.24 -7.20
N GLY A 106 10.37 6.98 -7.80
CA GLY A 106 10.20 6.64 -9.22
C GLY A 106 9.97 7.86 -10.10
#